data_AF-A0A7S4IQB9-F1
#
_entry.id   AF-A0A7S4IQB9-F1
#
_cell.length_a   1.000
_cell.length_b   1.000
_cell.length_c   1.000
_cell.angle_alpha   90.00
_cell.angle_beta   90.00
_cell.angle_gamma   90.00
#
_symmetry.space_group_name_H-M   'P 1'
#
loop_
_entity.id
_entity.type
_entity.pdbx_description
1 polymer ?
#
loop_
_entity_poly.entity_id
_entity_poly.type
_entity_poly.pdbx_seq_one_letter_code
_entity_poly.pdbx_strand_id
1 'polypeptide(L)'
;DKFKGEDAGFAINGGKGWSNVVFRNHKIDLNGPTAQSMGDYVFTDATSGDEVRVEYTFGYKRNDDGKVRIYLHHSSVPYAAAPAAAPAAEPAPVPAAEPAPAASTGGVASWYDSGARL
;
A
#
# COMPACT_ATOMS: atom_id res chain seq x y z
N ASP A 1 -6.87 -14.40 20.54
CA ASP A 1 -6.10 -13.15 20.73
C ASP A 1 -4.96 -12.87 19.75
N LYS A 2 -4.45 -13.82 18.94
CA LYS A 2 -3.29 -13.55 18.07
C LYS A 2 -3.55 -12.58 16.88
N PHE A 3 -4.80 -12.42 16.44
CA PHE A 3 -5.18 -11.67 15.23
C PHE A 3 -6.19 -10.54 15.51
N LYS A 4 -6.30 -10.09 16.77
CA LYS A 4 -7.25 -9.05 17.14
C LYS A 4 -6.78 -7.70 16.57
N GLY A 5 -7.52 -7.17 15.59
CA GLY A 5 -7.24 -5.89 14.93
C GLY A 5 -6.49 -5.99 13.60
N GLU A 6 -6.21 -7.21 13.11
CA GLU A 6 -5.75 -7.40 11.73
C GLU A 6 -6.89 -7.03 10.75
N ASP A 7 -6.54 -6.48 9.60
CA ASP A 7 -7.53 -6.27 8.55
C ASP A 7 -8.04 -7.61 8.00
N ALA A 8 -9.21 -7.56 7.36
CA ALA A 8 -9.88 -8.76 6.89
C ALA A 8 -9.15 -9.45 5.71
N GLY A 9 -8.09 -8.84 5.17
CA GLY A 9 -7.26 -9.36 4.10
C GLY A 9 -7.97 -9.42 2.75
N PHE A 10 -7.38 -8.81 1.72
CA PHE A 10 -7.92 -8.90 0.36
C PHE A 10 -8.01 -10.36 -0.14
N ALA A 11 -6.96 -11.16 0.10
CA ALA A 11 -6.85 -12.51 -0.44
C ALA A 11 -7.99 -13.44 0.01
N ILE A 12 -8.49 -13.27 1.24
CA ILE A 12 -9.58 -14.08 1.80
C ILE A 12 -10.94 -13.35 1.81
N ASN A 13 -10.97 -12.07 1.41
CA ASN A 13 -12.15 -11.21 1.43
C ASN A 13 -12.92 -11.26 2.76
N GLY A 14 -12.21 -11.23 3.89
CA GLY A 14 -12.83 -11.38 5.21
C GLY A 14 -13.65 -12.67 5.40
N GLY A 15 -13.32 -13.75 4.68
CA GLY A 15 -14.04 -15.01 4.71
C GLY A 15 -15.29 -15.06 3.81
N LYS A 16 -15.66 -13.96 3.13
CA LYS A 16 -16.78 -13.94 2.17
C LYS A 16 -16.46 -14.70 0.88
N GLY A 17 -15.18 -14.81 0.54
CA GLY A 17 -14.72 -15.45 -0.70
C GLY A 17 -14.94 -14.62 -1.96
N TRP A 18 -14.45 -15.13 -3.07
CA TRP A 18 -14.58 -14.55 -4.41
C TRP A 18 -15.28 -15.55 -5.31
N SER A 19 -16.37 -15.14 -5.98
CA SER A 19 -17.15 -16.02 -6.87
C SER A 19 -16.57 -16.09 -8.27
N ASN A 20 -15.85 -15.04 -8.70
CA ASN A 20 -15.26 -14.96 -10.02
C ASN A 20 -13.99 -14.11 -10.00
N VAL A 21 -13.07 -14.40 -10.93
CA VAL A 21 -11.86 -13.60 -11.20
C VAL A 21 -11.66 -13.50 -12.71
N VAL A 22 -11.68 -12.28 -13.26
CA VAL A 22 -11.48 -12.03 -14.69
C VAL A 22 -10.16 -11.31 -14.91
N PHE A 23 -9.26 -11.93 -15.65
CA PHE A 23 -7.94 -11.38 -15.97
C PHE A 23 -7.97 -10.52 -17.24
N ARG A 24 -7.30 -9.37 -17.19
CA ARG A 24 -6.99 -8.51 -18.33
C ARG A 24 -5.49 -8.33 -18.40
N ASN A 25 -4.86 -9.18 -19.21
CA ASN A 25 -3.42 -9.14 -19.38
C ASN A 25 -3.00 -7.97 -20.27
N HIS A 26 -2.17 -7.07 -19.74
CA HIS A 26 -1.61 -5.97 -20.53
C HIS A 26 -0.44 -6.45 -21.39
N LYS A 27 0.53 -7.15 -20.79
CA LYS A 27 1.72 -7.65 -21.50
C LYS A 27 2.33 -8.86 -20.80
N ILE A 28 2.99 -9.70 -21.59
CA ILE A 28 3.89 -10.75 -21.11
C ILE A 28 5.27 -10.46 -21.70
N ASP A 29 6.28 -10.36 -20.84
CA ASP A 29 7.68 -10.21 -21.24
C ASP A 29 8.49 -11.45 -20.86
N LEU A 30 9.33 -11.91 -21.79
CA LEU A 30 10.19 -13.07 -21.62
C LEU A 30 11.62 -12.61 -21.30
N ASN A 31 12.11 -12.99 -20.12
CA ASN A 31 13.41 -12.60 -19.57
C ASN A 31 14.26 -13.84 -19.35
N GLY A 32 14.77 -14.41 -20.45
CA GLY A 32 15.58 -15.64 -20.45
C GLY A 32 14.80 -16.82 -19.87
N PRO A 33 15.25 -17.43 -18.74
CA PRO A 33 14.58 -18.57 -18.13
C PRO A 33 13.28 -18.20 -17.36
N THR A 34 12.90 -16.93 -17.33
CA THR A 34 11.72 -16.43 -16.63
C THR A 34 10.78 -15.67 -17.57
N ALA A 35 9.52 -15.57 -17.17
CA ALA A 35 8.53 -14.71 -17.84
C ALA A 35 7.79 -13.89 -16.78
N GLN A 36 7.43 -12.66 -17.12
CA GLN A 36 6.61 -11.80 -16.28
C GLN A 36 5.32 -11.44 -17.01
N SER A 37 4.17 -11.60 -16.36
CA SER A 37 2.89 -11.10 -16.86
C SER A 37 2.39 -9.98 -15.95
N MET A 38 1.93 -8.91 -16.58
CA MET A 38 1.39 -7.75 -15.89
C MET A 38 0.05 -7.38 -16.50
N GLY A 39 -0.84 -6.87 -15.67
CA GLY A 39 -2.17 -6.45 -16.07
C GLY A 39 -3.01 -6.14 -14.85
N ASP A 40 -4.31 -6.25 -15.01
CA ASP A 40 -5.25 -6.15 -13.92
C ASP A 40 -6.25 -7.30 -13.97
N TYR A 41 -6.91 -7.53 -12.85
CA TYR A 41 -7.98 -8.50 -12.72
C TYR A 41 -9.09 -7.96 -11.84
N VAL A 42 -10.30 -8.40 -12.13
CA VAL A 42 -11.51 -8.01 -11.41
C VAL A 42 -12.01 -9.22 -10.63
N PHE A 43 -12.14 -9.05 -9.33
CA PHE A 43 -12.70 -10.05 -8.42
C PHE A 43 -14.15 -9.68 -8.11
N THR A 44 -15.03 -10.68 -8.17
CA THR A 44 -16.45 -10.51 -7.81
C THR A 44 -16.68 -11.07 -6.41
N ASP A 45 -17.16 -10.24 -5.48
CA ASP A 45 -17.52 -10.65 -4.13
C ASP A 45 -18.60 -11.73 -4.19
N ALA A 46 -18.39 -12.86 -3.51
CA ALA A 46 -19.31 -14.00 -3.61
C ALA A 46 -20.66 -13.75 -2.92
N THR A 47 -20.76 -12.75 -2.06
CA THR A 47 -21.94 -12.44 -1.25
C THR A 47 -22.74 -11.26 -1.78
N SER A 48 -22.06 -10.17 -2.20
CA SER A 48 -22.70 -8.95 -2.70
C SER A 48 -22.73 -8.85 -4.22
N GLY A 49 -21.81 -9.53 -4.91
CA GLY A 49 -21.60 -9.35 -6.35
C GLY A 49 -20.80 -8.10 -6.72
N ASP A 50 -20.31 -7.34 -5.74
CA ASP A 50 -19.47 -6.16 -5.98
C ASP A 50 -18.15 -6.55 -6.64
N GLU A 51 -17.63 -5.65 -7.48
CA GLU A 51 -16.38 -5.87 -8.21
C GLU A 51 -15.23 -5.04 -7.63
N VAL A 52 -14.08 -5.68 -7.45
CA VAL A 52 -12.83 -5.02 -7.06
C VAL A 52 -11.79 -5.24 -8.14
N ARG A 53 -11.30 -4.14 -8.74
CA ARG A 53 -10.19 -4.17 -9.69
C ARG A 53 -8.86 -4.05 -8.95
N VAL A 54 -7.93 -4.93 -9.30
CA VAL A 54 -6.59 -5.01 -8.71
C VAL A 54 -5.56 -5.12 -9.82
N GLU A 55 -4.40 -4.50 -9.67
CA GLU A 55 -3.27 -4.66 -10.59
C GLU A 55 -2.43 -5.86 -10.13
N TYR A 56 -1.94 -6.67 -11.07
CA TYR A 56 -1.14 -7.86 -10.77
C TYR A 56 0.20 -7.86 -11.50
N THR A 57 1.17 -8.51 -10.86
CA THR A 57 2.38 -9.01 -11.50
C THR A 57 2.60 -10.47 -11.11
N PHE A 58 2.68 -11.35 -12.11
CA PHE A 58 3.16 -12.72 -11.91
C PHE A 58 4.56 -12.89 -12.49
N GLY A 59 5.43 -13.55 -11.74
CA GLY A 59 6.67 -14.11 -12.25
C GLY A 59 6.54 -15.61 -12.42
N TYR A 60 6.94 -16.11 -13.59
CA TYR A 60 6.97 -17.52 -13.93
C TYR A 60 8.40 -17.99 -14.17
N LYS A 61 8.69 -19.21 -13.70
CA LYS A 61 9.94 -19.93 -14.00
C LYS A 61 9.62 -21.34 -14.47
N ARG A 62 10.40 -21.85 -15.43
CA ARG A 62 10.39 -23.28 -15.77
C ARG A 62 11.30 -24.02 -14.81
N ASN A 63 10.77 -25.03 -14.13
CA ASN A 63 11.57 -25.88 -13.24
C ASN A 63 12.23 -27.03 -14.00
N ASP A 64 13.06 -27.80 -13.30
CA ASP A 64 13.84 -28.92 -13.84
C ASP A 64 12.97 -30.04 -14.42
N ASP A 65 11.72 -30.16 -13.98
CA ASP A 65 10.72 -31.07 -14.56
C ASP A 65 10.07 -30.54 -15.86
N GLY A 66 10.57 -29.43 -16.38
CA GLY A 66 10.09 -28.77 -17.59
C GLY A 66 8.79 -27.99 -17.43
N LYS A 67 8.17 -27.97 -16.23
CA LYS A 67 6.89 -27.29 -15.99
C LYS A 67 7.07 -25.85 -15.53
N VAL A 68 6.23 -24.97 -16.05
CA VAL A 68 6.18 -23.55 -15.66
C VAL A 68 5.39 -23.40 -14.36
N ARG A 69 5.91 -22.62 -13.42
CA ARG A 69 5.27 -22.33 -12.12
C ARG A 69 5.41 -20.85 -11.75
N ILE A 70 4.46 -20.36 -10.97
CA ILE A 70 4.50 -19.02 -10.39
C ILE A 70 5.53 -19.01 -9.25
N TYR A 71 6.49 -18.09 -9.29
CA TYR A 71 7.45 -17.86 -8.20
C TYR A 71 7.31 -16.46 -7.57
N LEU A 72 6.52 -15.58 -8.19
CA LEU A 72 6.18 -14.26 -7.71
C LEU A 72 4.70 -14.00 -8.00
N HIS A 73 3.96 -13.55 -7.00
CA HIS A 73 2.61 -13.01 -7.13
C HIS A 73 2.56 -11.73 -6.29
N HIS A 74 2.42 -10.60 -6.97
CA HIS A 74 2.21 -9.30 -6.33
C HIS A 74 0.91 -8.71 -6.84
N SER A 75 0.10 -8.19 -5.93
CA SER A 75 -1.20 -7.61 -6.23
C SER A 75 -1.42 -6.35 -5.42
N SER A 76 -1.95 -5.31 -6.05
CA SER A 76 -2.25 -4.05 -5.40
C SER A 76 -3.56 -3.45 -5.90
N VAL A 77 -4.39 -2.98 -4.97
CA VAL A 77 -5.54 -2.14 -5.32
C VAL A 77 -4.99 -0.79 -5.82
N PRO A 78 -5.52 -0.22 -6.91
CA PRO A 78 -5.10 1.10 -7.38
C PRO A 78 -5.20 2.15 -6.27
N TYR A 79 -4.24 3.08 -6.24
CA TYR A 79 -4.27 4.18 -5.30
C TYR A 79 -5.51 5.06 -5.55
N ALA A 80 -6.33 5.24 -4.51
CA ALA A 80 -7.36 6.26 -4.49
C ALA A 80 -6.80 7.50 -3.80
N ALA A 81 -6.65 8.60 -4.54
CA ALA A 81 -6.29 9.87 -3.94
C ALA A 81 -7.37 10.27 -2.94
N ALA A 82 -6.97 10.46 -1.68
CA ALA A 82 -7.87 11.07 -0.71
C ALA A 82 -8.21 12.49 -1.19
N PRO A 83 -9.47 12.95 -1.05
CA PRO A 83 -9.78 14.34 -1.30
C PRO A 83 -8.84 15.21 -0.48
N ALA A 84 -8.28 16.25 -1.11
CA ALA A 84 -7.40 17.19 -0.42
C ALA A 84 -8.10 17.67 0.85
N ALA A 85 -7.41 17.58 1.99
CA ALA A 85 -7.91 18.14 3.22
C ALA A 85 -8.30 19.60 2.94
N ALA A 86 -9.52 19.98 3.34
CA ALA A 86 -9.92 21.38 3.30
C ALA A 86 -8.79 22.21 3.94
N PRO A 87 -8.45 23.40 3.39
CA PRO A 87 -7.40 24.22 3.96
C PRO A 87 -7.67 24.37 5.45
N ALA A 88 -6.68 24.02 6.27
CA ALA A 88 -6.79 24.17 7.71
C ALA A 88 -7.20 25.62 7.98
N ALA A 89 -8.35 25.80 8.66
CA ALA A 89 -8.75 27.11 9.11
C ALA A 89 -7.58 27.70 9.91
N GLU A 90 -7.21 28.95 9.59
CA GLU A 90 -6.14 29.65 10.30
C GLU A 90 -6.32 29.46 11.81
N PRO A 91 -5.28 29.02 12.54
CA PRO A 91 -5.37 28.97 13.99
C PRO A 91 -5.74 30.37 14.49
N ALA A 92 -6.79 30.44 15.31
CA ALA A 92 -7.22 31.68 15.93
C ALA A 92 -6.01 32.41 16.55
N PRO A 93 -5.94 33.75 16.46
CA PRO A 93 -4.81 34.50 16.98
C PRO A 93 -4.62 34.19 18.46
N VAL A 94 -3.42 33.74 18.81
CA VAL A 94 -3.02 33.53 20.21
C VAL A 94 -3.15 34.89 20.92
N PRO A 95 -3.93 35.02 22.00
CA PRO A 95 -4.00 36.27 22.74
C PRO A 95 -2.59 36.60 23.27
N ALA A 96 -2.20 37.88 23.14
CA ALA A 96 -0.91 38.36 23.56
C ALA A 96 -0.65 37.99 25.03
N ALA A 97 0.39 37.19 25.28
CA ALA A 97 0.82 36.87 26.62
C ALA A 97 1.36 38.13 27.31
N GLU A 98 0.86 38.43 28.51
CA GLU A 98 1.48 39.40 29.42
C GLU A 98 2.94 38.98 29.71
N PRO A 99 3.90 39.92 29.83
CA PRO A 99 5.29 39.57 30.05
C PRO A 99 5.48 38.95 31.45
N ALA A 100 5.85 37.67 31.49
CA ALA A 100 6.35 37.03 32.69
C ALA A 100 7.75 37.58 33.06
N PRO A 101 8.09 37.74 34.34
CA PRO A 101 9.41 38.23 34.75
C PRO A 101 10.51 37.20 34.43
N ALA A 102 11.67 37.73 34.02
CA ALA A 102 12.82 36.98 33.55
C ALA A 102 13.38 35.99 34.60
N ALA A 103 13.56 34.73 34.19
CA ALA A 103 14.39 33.75 34.90
C ALA A 103 15.29 32.97 33.92
N SER A 104 16.58 33.29 33.99
CA SER A 104 17.76 32.41 33.88
C SER A 104 17.68 31.13 33.02
N THR A 105 18.27 31.22 31.82
CA THR A 105 19.16 30.26 31.12
C THR A 105 19.09 28.77 31.48
N GLY A 106 18.77 27.94 30.48
CA GLY A 106 19.08 26.51 30.50
C GLY A 106 18.69 25.74 29.22
N GLY A 107 19.62 25.63 28.27
CA GLY A 107 19.73 24.47 27.36
C GLY A 107 18.85 24.44 26.10
N VAL A 108 19.42 24.86 24.96
CA VAL A 108 18.95 24.49 23.62
C VAL A 108 19.72 23.23 23.20
N ALA A 109 19.03 22.15 22.84
CA ALA A 109 19.64 21.00 22.17
C ALA A 109 18.78 20.57 20.98
N SER A 110 19.17 21.10 19.81
CA SER A 110 18.83 20.64 18.47
C SER A 110 19.72 19.46 18.11
N TRP A 111 19.18 18.38 17.57
CA TRP A 111 19.95 17.39 16.80
C TRP A 111 19.12 16.80 15.67
N TYR A 112 19.19 17.42 14.50
CA TYR A 112 19.08 16.78 13.18
C TYR A 112 20.04 17.53 12.26
N ASP A 113 21.22 16.97 12.03
CA ASP A 113 21.87 16.88 10.72
C ASP A 113 23.26 16.26 10.89
N SER A 114 23.38 15.00 10.50
CA SER A 114 24.63 14.52 9.93
C SER A 114 24.30 13.42 8.94
N GLY A 115 23.95 13.84 7.73
CA GLY A 115 24.05 12.99 6.55
C GLY A 115 25.45 12.39 6.45
N ALA A 116 25.54 11.08 6.70
CA ALA A 116 26.71 10.30 6.34
C ALA A 116 26.57 9.87 4.88
N ARG A 117 27.29 10.57 4.00
CA ARG A 117 27.82 9.96 2.77
C ARG A 117 29.03 9.11 3.19
N LEU A 118 28.95 7.80 2.96
CA LEU A 118 29.91 6.98 2.21
C LEU A 118 29.18 5.71 1.77
#